data_AF-A0A537N6Z8-F1
#
_entry.id   AF-A0A537N6Z8-F1
#
_cell.length_a   1.000
_cell.length_b   1.000
_cell.length_c   1.000
_cell.angle_alpha   90.00
_cell.angle_beta   90.00
_cell.angle_gamma   90.00
#
_symmetry.space_group_name_H-M   'P 1'
#
loop_
_entity.id
_entity.type
_entity.pdbx_description
1 polymer ?
#
loop_
_entity_poly.entity_id
_entity_poly.type
_entity_poly.pdbx_seq_one_letter_code
_entity_poly.pdbx_strand_id
1 'polypeptide(L)'
;EITVAGDARAEQKRIEFPASELERLAGLNADPQEVRRVLGSLGFSVAGQDPKLEIAVPSWRPDIEGKADIVEEIVRILGVDRIPSIPFDRGESPRKPVLTQGQVRTRRAKRALAARGLVEAVTWSFTDKESAELFGGGGLALANPISAELTDMRPSLVPGLLAAAQHNADRGFGDVGLFEVGQIFKGDQPQDQLTAAAAVRRGKSKSFGTGRHWSDHDGAADAFDVKADALAVLAAAGAPMGAIQVVPGGPPWYHPGRSGTLQIGPHVLGHFGEIHPRALDALDAEGPAAAFELILERIPEPKPKPTRAKPPLELSPFQPIERDFAFVVDRGVRAADLVRAAQSADKKLITDVTVFDVYEGEGIAPGKKSIAIAVKLQAREKTLTDAEIDAVATKIVDEVGKRTGGVLRA
;
A
#
# COMPACT_ATOMS: atom_id res chain seq x y z
N GLU A 1 -33.21 23.90 57.90
CA GLU A 1 -34.04 24.42 56.79
C GLU A 1 -33.73 23.56 55.58
N ILE A 2 -34.72 22.81 55.06
CA ILE A 2 -34.52 21.96 53.87
C ILE A 2 -34.96 22.80 52.67
N THR A 3 -33.99 23.26 51.89
CA THR A 3 -34.25 23.96 50.63
C THR A 3 -34.38 22.91 49.53
N VAL A 4 -35.59 22.76 48.97
CA VAL A 4 -35.80 21.95 47.77
C VAL A 4 -35.39 22.78 46.57
N ALA A 5 -34.33 22.35 45.86
CA ALA A 5 -33.87 22.96 44.62
C ALA A 5 -34.29 22.10 43.42
N GLY A 6 -34.90 22.72 42.42
CA GLY A 6 -35.41 22.07 41.20
C GLY A 6 -36.85 22.48 40.88
N ASP A 7 -37.21 22.51 39.60
CA ASP A 7 -38.59 22.73 39.17
C ASP A 7 -39.38 21.42 39.31
N ALA A 8 -40.44 21.42 40.11
CA ALA A 8 -41.30 20.26 40.34
C ALA A 8 -42.14 19.87 39.10
N ARG A 9 -42.02 20.61 37.99
CA ARG A 9 -42.80 20.46 36.77
C ARG A 9 -41.99 19.91 35.60
N ALA A 10 -41.06 18.99 35.83
CA ALA A 10 -40.55 18.19 34.72
C ALA A 10 -41.74 17.41 34.14
N GLU A 11 -42.16 17.74 32.91
CA GLU A 11 -43.18 16.97 32.20
C GLU A 11 -42.72 15.51 32.19
N GLN A 12 -43.53 14.64 32.79
CA GLN A 12 -43.20 13.23 32.86
C GLN A 12 -43.25 12.67 31.44
N LYS A 13 -42.07 12.38 30.90
CA LYS A 13 -41.92 11.82 29.55
C LYS A 13 -42.71 10.53 29.44
N ARG A 14 -43.56 10.46 28.42
CA ARG A 14 -44.41 9.31 28.12
C ARG A 14 -44.05 8.79 26.75
N ILE A 15 -43.82 7.49 26.67
CA ILE A 15 -43.45 6.82 25.43
C ILE A 15 -44.53 5.79 25.13
N GLU A 16 -45.17 5.95 23.98
CA GLU A 16 -46.05 4.92 23.42
C GLU A 16 -45.21 3.68 23.08
N PHE A 17 -45.62 2.51 23.55
CA PHE A 17 -44.84 1.28 23.46
C PHE A 17 -45.73 0.08 23.07
N PRO A 18 -45.78 -0.30 21.78
CA PRO A 18 -46.39 -1.56 21.38
C PRO A 18 -45.56 -2.74 21.94
N ALA A 19 -46.20 -3.78 22.50
CA ALA A 19 -45.45 -4.93 23.03
C ALA A 19 -44.69 -5.69 21.92
N SER A 20 -45.14 -5.57 20.67
CA SER A 20 -44.45 -6.11 19.49
C SER A 20 -43.05 -5.53 19.26
N GLU A 21 -42.70 -4.39 19.88
CA GLU A 21 -41.35 -3.83 19.81
C GLU A 21 -40.31 -4.74 20.45
N LEU A 22 -40.68 -5.47 21.51
CA LEU A 22 -39.77 -6.41 22.18
C LEU A 22 -39.37 -7.56 21.25
N GLU A 23 -40.34 -8.12 20.52
CA GLU A 23 -40.08 -9.16 19.52
C GLU A 23 -39.34 -8.58 18.30
N ARG A 24 -39.75 -7.40 17.82
CA ARG A 24 -39.16 -6.76 16.64
C ARG A 24 -37.69 -6.39 16.84
N LEU A 25 -37.33 -5.88 18.01
CA LEU A 25 -35.97 -5.38 18.30
C LEU A 25 -35.07 -6.43 18.96
N ALA A 26 -35.61 -7.27 19.86
CA ALA A 26 -34.83 -8.24 20.61
C ALA A 26 -35.13 -9.71 20.25
N GLY A 27 -36.12 -9.99 19.39
CA GLY A 27 -36.56 -11.36 19.11
C GLY A 27 -37.17 -12.07 20.32
N LEU A 28 -37.47 -11.33 21.39
CA LEU A 28 -37.98 -11.86 22.64
C LEU A 28 -39.50 -11.79 22.66
N ASN A 29 -40.11 -12.89 23.09
CA ASN A 29 -41.50 -12.89 23.51
C ASN A 29 -41.53 -13.08 25.04
N ALA A 30 -42.05 -12.08 25.76
CA ALA A 30 -42.13 -12.07 27.20
C ALA A 30 -43.58 -11.85 27.65
N ASP A 31 -43.96 -12.45 28.77
CA ASP A 31 -45.28 -12.25 29.35
C ASP A 31 -45.49 -10.75 29.65
N PRO A 32 -46.59 -10.11 29.20
CA PRO A 32 -46.89 -8.72 29.53
C PRO A 32 -46.84 -8.40 31.03
N GLN A 33 -47.14 -9.35 31.91
CA GLN A 33 -46.99 -9.19 33.36
C GLN A 33 -45.52 -9.14 33.78
N GLU A 34 -44.66 -9.95 33.17
CA GLU A 34 -43.22 -9.94 33.40
C GLU A 34 -42.61 -8.61 32.96
N VAL A 35 -43.01 -8.11 31.78
CA VAL A 35 -42.59 -6.78 31.26
C VAL A 35 -43.00 -5.66 32.21
N ARG A 36 -44.25 -5.65 32.69
CA ARG A 36 -44.73 -4.65 33.66
C ARG A 36 -44.00 -4.73 34.99
N ARG A 37 -43.71 -5.95 35.48
CA ARG A 37 -42.95 -6.16 36.72
C ARG A 37 -41.53 -5.62 36.58
N VAL A 38 -40.86 -5.91 35.47
CA VAL A 38 -39.51 -5.42 35.17
C VAL A 38 -39.49 -3.89 35.13
N LEU A 39 -40.33 -3.29 34.30
CA LEU A 39 -40.42 -1.83 34.17
C LEU A 39 -40.82 -1.16 35.49
N GLY A 40 -41.77 -1.74 36.22
CA GLY A 40 -42.17 -1.26 37.55
C GLY A 40 -41.03 -1.32 38.57
N SER A 41 -40.24 -2.38 38.57
CA SER A 41 -39.07 -2.50 39.48
C SER A 41 -37.98 -1.45 39.20
N LEU A 42 -37.96 -0.91 37.98
CA LEU A 42 -37.05 0.14 37.54
C LEU A 42 -37.63 1.56 37.72
N GLY A 43 -38.88 1.68 38.20
CA GLY A 43 -39.55 2.95 38.46
C GLY A 43 -40.39 3.49 37.29
N PHE A 44 -40.53 2.76 36.20
CA PHE A 44 -41.44 3.13 35.11
C PHE A 44 -42.88 2.83 35.48
N SER A 45 -43.81 3.68 35.04
CA SER A 45 -45.25 3.42 35.16
C SER A 45 -45.82 3.01 33.81
N VAL A 46 -46.45 1.84 33.74
CA VAL A 46 -47.03 1.31 32.49
C VAL A 46 -48.56 1.43 32.52
N ALA A 47 -49.12 2.27 31.67
CA ALA A 47 -50.56 2.48 31.50
C ALA A 47 -51.08 1.82 30.20
N GLY A 48 -52.39 1.57 30.12
CA GLY A 48 -53.05 1.02 28.93
C GLY A 48 -52.93 -0.51 28.78
N GLN A 49 -53.37 -1.02 27.63
CA GLN A 49 -53.25 -2.41 27.20
C GLN A 49 -52.67 -2.45 25.79
N ASP A 50 -51.97 -3.53 25.43
CA ASP A 50 -51.42 -3.73 24.09
C ASP A 50 -52.52 -3.61 23.01
N PRO A 51 -52.27 -2.95 21.86
CA PRO A 51 -51.02 -2.33 21.39
C PRO A 51 -50.73 -0.90 21.87
N LYS A 52 -51.57 -0.36 22.76
CA LYS A 52 -51.51 1.04 23.23
C LYS A 52 -50.98 1.13 24.66
N LEU A 53 -49.79 0.58 24.93
CA LEU A 53 -49.14 0.83 26.22
C LEU A 53 -48.51 2.22 26.20
N GLU A 54 -48.62 2.92 27.32
CA GLU A 54 -47.92 4.18 27.55
C GLU A 54 -47.00 4.00 28.75
N ILE A 55 -45.71 4.24 28.55
CA ILE A 55 -44.68 4.07 29.57
C ILE A 55 -44.23 5.46 30.01
N ALA A 56 -44.54 5.79 31.26
CA ALA A 56 -44.07 7.00 31.90
C ALA A 56 -42.67 6.76 32.49
N VAL A 57 -41.72 7.58 32.05
CA VAL A 57 -40.31 7.50 32.43
C VAL A 57 -40.11 8.17 33.79
N PRO A 58 -39.36 7.56 34.73
CA PRO A 58 -39.03 8.20 36.00
C PRO A 58 -38.06 9.36 35.80
N SER A 59 -38.17 10.39 36.63
CA SER A 59 -37.44 11.66 36.45
C SER A 59 -35.91 11.54 36.53
N TRP A 60 -35.39 10.49 37.17
CA TRP A 60 -33.95 10.23 37.29
C TRP A 60 -33.35 9.42 36.11
N ARG A 61 -34.14 9.16 35.06
CA ARG A 61 -33.72 8.43 33.85
C ARG A 61 -33.71 9.35 32.61
N PRO A 62 -32.73 10.27 32.52
CA PRO A 62 -32.61 11.17 31.38
C PRO A 62 -32.18 10.46 30.08
N ASP A 63 -31.68 9.23 30.19
CA ASP A 63 -31.20 8.36 29.12
C ASP A 63 -32.32 7.69 28.30
N ILE A 64 -33.57 7.73 28.77
CA ILE A 64 -34.69 7.09 28.08
C ILE A 64 -35.31 8.08 27.09
N GLU A 65 -35.12 7.82 25.79
CA GLU A 65 -35.58 8.65 24.70
C GLU A 65 -36.71 8.07 23.85
N GLY A 66 -36.76 6.76 23.71
CA GLY A 66 -37.76 6.09 22.91
C GLY A 66 -37.97 4.62 23.25
N LYS A 67 -38.64 3.94 22.33
CA LYS A 67 -39.04 2.54 22.49
C LYS A 67 -37.84 1.59 22.60
N ALA A 68 -36.73 1.91 21.93
CA ALA A 68 -35.53 1.09 21.95
C ALA A 68 -34.92 1.01 23.36
N ASP A 69 -34.88 2.13 24.08
CA ASP A 69 -34.33 2.18 25.44
C ASP A 69 -35.22 1.40 26.43
N ILE A 70 -36.54 1.40 26.20
CA ILE A 70 -37.47 0.56 26.95
C ILE A 70 -37.22 -0.92 26.69
N VAL A 71 -37.00 -1.32 25.42
CA VAL A 71 -36.61 -2.70 25.08
C VAL A 71 -35.29 -3.06 25.74
N GLU A 72 -34.29 -2.17 25.72
CA GLU A 72 -33.01 -2.38 26.40
C GLU A 72 -33.21 -2.64 27.90
N GLU A 73 -34.02 -1.83 28.58
CA GLU A 73 -34.30 -2.01 30.01
C GLU A 73 -35.00 -3.34 30.32
N ILE A 74 -35.94 -3.74 29.46
CA ILE A 74 -36.61 -5.04 29.59
C ILE A 74 -35.59 -6.17 29.42
N VAL A 75 -34.81 -6.14 28.33
CA VAL A 75 -33.77 -7.12 28.02
C VAL A 75 -32.72 -7.21 29.13
N ARG A 76 -32.25 -6.07 29.64
CA ARG A 76 -31.20 -5.96 30.67
C ARG A 76 -31.59 -6.70 31.95
N ILE A 77 -32.87 -6.69 32.31
CA ILE A 77 -33.38 -7.37 33.51
C ILE A 77 -33.82 -8.81 33.21
N LEU A 78 -34.44 -9.07 32.05
CA LEU A 78 -34.83 -10.42 31.66
C LEU A 78 -33.62 -11.33 31.41
N GLY A 79 -32.49 -10.75 31.00
CA GLY A 79 -31.26 -11.45 30.68
C GLY A 79 -30.99 -11.44 29.17
N VAL A 80 -29.80 -10.94 28.79
CA VAL A 80 -29.31 -10.95 27.41
C VAL A 80 -29.18 -12.38 26.87
N ASP A 81 -28.95 -13.35 27.75
CA ASP A 81 -28.88 -14.79 27.44
C ASP A 81 -30.21 -15.37 26.94
N ARG A 82 -31.34 -14.72 27.22
CA ARG A 82 -32.64 -15.15 26.69
C ARG A 82 -32.85 -14.76 25.23
N ILE A 83 -32.06 -13.83 24.69
CA ILE A 83 -32.19 -13.40 23.29
C ILE A 83 -31.85 -14.57 22.36
N PRO A 84 -32.77 -14.96 21.45
CA PRO A 84 -32.48 -16.06 20.54
C PRO A 84 -31.40 -15.66 19.54
N SER A 85 -30.38 -16.51 19.40
CA SER A 85 -29.35 -16.35 18.37
C SER A 85 -29.88 -16.80 17.00
N ILE A 86 -30.63 -15.94 16.33
CA ILE A 86 -31.20 -16.21 15.00
C ILE A 86 -30.22 -15.71 13.94
N PRO A 87 -29.68 -16.57 13.06
CA PRO A 87 -28.86 -16.12 11.95
C PRO A 87 -29.71 -15.31 10.97
N PHE A 88 -29.18 -14.18 10.51
CA PHE A 88 -29.81 -13.43 9.42
C PHE A 88 -29.99 -14.31 8.18
N ASP A 89 -31.16 -14.19 7.54
CA ASP A 89 -31.39 -14.82 6.24
C ASP A 89 -30.35 -14.30 5.24
N ARG A 90 -29.76 -15.22 4.49
CA ARG A 90 -28.66 -14.93 3.56
C ARG A 90 -29.14 -14.74 2.13
N GLY A 91 -30.43 -14.99 1.84
CA GLY A 91 -31.00 -14.93 0.50
C GLY A 91 -30.28 -15.82 -0.52
N GLU A 92 -30.77 -15.83 -1.76
CA GLU A 92 -30.19 -16.66 -2.84
C GLU A 92 -29.25 -15.87 -3.78
N SER A 93 -29.17 -14.55 -3.61
CA SER A 93 -28.42 -13.69 -4.53
C SER A 93 -26.91 -13.96 -4.48
N PRO A 94 -26.22 -14.04 -5.63
CA PRO A 94 -24.77 -14.23 -5.66
C PRO A 94 -24.07 -13.04 -4.98
N ARG A 95 -23.12 -13.36 -4.10
CA ARG A 95 -22.40 -12.34 -3.33
C ARG A 95 -21.58 -11.44 -4.25
N LYS A 96 -21.70 -10.13 -4.04
CA LYS A 96 -20.82 -9.14 -4.67
C LYS A 96 -19.45 -9.16 -3.95
N PRO A 97 -18.33 -8.87 -4.66
CA PRO A 97 -17.05 -8.65 -4.02
C PRO A 97 -17.18 -7.55 -2.95
N VAL A 98 -16.79 -7.87 -1.72
CA VAL A 98 -16.92 -6.95 -0.57
C VAL A 98 -15.74 -5.98 -0.50
N LEU A 99 -14.58 -6.37 -1.04
CA LEU A 99 -13.37 -5.58 -0.92
C LEU A 99 -13.29 -4.52 -2.01
N THR A 100 -12.94 -3.30 -1.62
CA THR A 100 -12.56 -2.25 -2.57
C THR A 100 -11.22 -2.59 -3.23
N GLN A 101 -10.95 -1.98 -4.39
CA GLN A 101 -9.67 -2.18 -5.08
C GLN A 101 -8.47 -1.76 -4.22
N GLY A 102 -8.59 -0.67 -3.45
CA GLY A 102 -7.57 -0.24 -2.49
C GLY A 102 -7.28 -1.28 -1.41
N GLN A 103 -8.32 -1.93 -0.86
CA GLN A 103 -8.16 -3.02 0.11
C GLN A 103 -7.48 -4.25 -0.51
N VAL A 104 -7.82 -4.58 -1.76
CA VAL A 104 -7.16 -5.67 -2.50
C VAL A 104 -5.69 -5.35 -2.73
N ARG A 105 -5.36 -4.14 -3.20
CA ARG A 105 -3.97 -3.69 -3.42
C ARG A 105 -3.15 -3.71 -2.14
N THR A 106 -3.70 -3.22 -1.03
CA THR A 106 -3.06 -3.26 0.29
C THR A 106 -2.66 -4.68 0.67
N ARG A 107 -3.61 -5.64 0.59
CA ARG A 107 -3.34 -7.05 0.92
C ARG A 107 -2.30 -7.68 0.00
N ARG A 108 -2.31 -7.34 -1.28
CA ARG A 108 -1.33 -7.85 -2.25
C ARG A 108 0.06 -7.26 -2.05
N ALA A 109 0.16 -5.96 -1.73
CA ALA A 109 1.42 -5.30 -1.40
C ALA A 109 2.08 -5.95 -0.18
N LYS A 110 1.32 -6.14 0.91
CA LYS A 110 1.84 -6.82 2.12
C LYS A 110 2.38 -8.21 1.83
N ARG A 111 1.63 -9.03 1.07
CA ARG A 111 2.07 -10.38 0.68
C ARG A 111 3.30 -10.35 -0.22
N ALA A 112 3.38 -9.42 -1.16
CA ALA A 112 4.52 -9.29 -2.06
C ALA A 112 5.80 -8.94 -1.28
N LEU A 113 5.72 -8.07 -0.28
CA LEU A 113 6.88 -7.67 0.53
C LEU A 113 7.31 -8.78 1.49
N ALA A 114 6.34 -9.47 2.12
CA ALA A 114 6.63 -10.65 2.93
C ALA A 114 7.30 -11.76 2.12
N ALA A 115 6.85 -12.01 0.88
CA ALA A 115 7.47 -12.98 -0.03
C ALA A 115 8.91 -12.60 -0.46
N ARG A 116 9.33 -11.35 -0.22
CA ARG A 116 10.67 -10.84 -0.51
C ARG A 116 11.56 -10.77 0.74
N GLY A 117 11.17 -11.45 1.81
CA GLY A 117 11.95 -11.59 3.03
C GLY A 117 11.92 -10.36 3.95
N LEU A 118 11.00 -9.42 3.72
CA LEU A 118 10.79 -8.27 4.61
C LEU A 118 9.80 -8.63 5.73
N VAL A 119 9.98 -8.03 6.91
CA VAL A 119 9.09 -8.21 8.06
C VAL A 119 8.14 -7.02 8.19
N GLU A 120 6.86 -7.28 8.43
CA GLU A 120 5.87 -6.21 8.60
C GLU A 120 6.10 -5.48 9.93
N ALA A 121 6.22 -4.16 9.86
CA ALA A 121 6.22 -3.26 11.00
C ALA A 121 4.92 -2.43 11.03
N VAL A 122 4.51 -2.02 12.22
CA VAL A 122 3.42 -1.07 12.43
C VAL A 122 3.99 0.06 13.27
N THR A 123 4.24 1.20 12.62
CA THR A 123 4.80 2.38 13.26
C THR A 123 3.69 3.36 13.65
N TRP A 124 4.00 4.33 14.52
CA TRP A 124 3.05 5.38 14.88
C TRP A 124 2.64 6.18 13.64
N SER A 125 1.38 6.61 13.61
CA SER A 125 0.87 7.54 12.59
C SER A 125 1.35 8.97 12.79
N PHE A 126 1.98 9.25 13.94
CA PHE A 126 2.50 10.54 14.35
C PHE A 126 4.03 10.45 14.47
N THR A 127 4.70 11.56 14.24
CA THR A 127 6.15 11.73 14.34
C THR A 127 6.44 13.13 14.87
N ASP A 128 7.69 13.42 15.21
CA ASP A 128 8.12 14.77 15.55
C ASP A 128 8.09 15.68 14.32
N LYS A 129 7.99 16.99 14.57
CA LYS A 129 7.88 18.00 13.53
C LYS A 129 9.08 18.01 12.56
N GLU A 130 10.30 17.83 13.06
CA GLU A 130 11.51 17.90 12.25
C GLU A 130 11.55 16.75 11.24
N SER A 131 11.26 15.53 11.68
CA SER A 131 11.07 14.36 10.81
C SER A 131 9.93 14.57 9.82
N ALA A 132 8.81 15.15 10.24
CA ALA A 132 7.70 15.44 9.32
C ALA A 132 8.13 16.41 8.21
N GLU A 133 8.78 17.52 8.55
CA GLU A 133 9.27 18.51 7.57
C GLU A 133 10.31 17.90 6.62
N LEU A 134 11.25 17.14 7.15
CA LEU A 134 12.31 16.47 6.38
C LEU A 134 11.75 15.51 5.33
N PHE A 135 10.66 14.81 5.63
CA PHE A 135 9.99 13.85 4.73
C PHE A 135 8.79 14.45 3.97
N GLY A 136 8.80 15.77 3.78
CA GLY A 136 7.87 16.48 2.88
C GLY A 136 6.49 16.68 3.47
N GLY A 137 6.41 16.91 4.78
CA GLY A 137 5.22 17.27 5.55
C GLY A 137 5.48 18.43 6.51
N GLY A 138 5.02 18.31 7.76
CA GLY A 138 5.12 19.36 8.79
C GLY A 138 3.98 20.39 8.77
N GLY A 139 2.94 20.15 7.97
CA GLY A 139 1.76 21.02 7.84
C GLY A 139 0.52 20.54 8.60
N LEU A 140 0.59 19.39 9.29
CA LEU A 140 -0.55 18.76 9.96
C LEU A 140 -0.18 18.31 11.38
N ALA A 141 -0.18 19.27 12.29
CA ALA A 141 0.08 19.04 13.71
C ALA A 141 -1.21 18.71 14.49
N LEU A 142 -1.08 17.86 15.50
CA LEU A 142 -2.14 17.57 16.46
C LEU A 142 -2.34 18.74 17.42
N ALA A 143 -3.59 19.04 17.76
CA ALA A 143 -3.92 20.07 18.76
C ALA A 143 -3.60 19.62 20.20
N ASN A 144 -3.72 18.32 20.47
CA ASN A 144 -3.56 17.70 21.78
C ASN A 144 -2.70 16.42 21.68
N PRO A 145 -1.40 16.55 21.32
CA PRO A 145 -0.53 15.40 21.17
C PRO A 145 -0.32 14.68 22.51
N ILE A 146 -0.13 13.36 22.45
CA ILE A 146 0.11 12.53 23.64
C ILE A 146 1.49 12.77 24.25
N SER A 147 2.47 13.16 23.44
CA SER A 147 3.83 13.52 23.87
C SER A 147 4.42 14.60 22.96
N ALA A 148 5.53 15.22 23.40
CA ALA A 148 6.19 16.29 22.66
C ALA A 148 6.93 15.80 21.39
N GLU A 149 7.15 14.49 21.27
CA GLU A 149 7.83 13.82 20.16
C GLU A 149 6.86 13.26 19.12
N LEU A 150 5.54 13.34 19.36
CA LEU A 150 4.49 12.79 18.50
C LEU A 150 3.48 13.88 18.13
N THR A 151 3.98 14.97 17.56
CA THR A 151 3.21 16.20 17.33
C THR A 151 2.56 16.26 15.95
N ASP A 152 3.16 15.64 14.93
CA ASP A 152 2.79 15.83 13.53
C ASP A 152 2.37 14.51 12.89
N MET A 153 1.35 14.56 12.03
CA MET A 153 0.94 13.40 11.24
C MET A 153 2.04 13.03 10.24
N ARG A 154 2.36 11.74 10.12
CA ARG A 154 3.43 11.27 9.24
C ARG A 154 3.13 11.55 7.75
N PRO A 155 4.00 12.24 7.01
CA PRO A 155 3.84 12.45 5.57
C PRO A 155 4.39 11.29 4.73
N SER A 156 5.15 10.39 5.35
CA SER A 156 5.79 9.22 4.76
C SER A 156 5.87 8.10 5.81
N LEU A 157 5.92 6.85 5.35
CA LEU A 157 6.18 5.68 6.20
C LEU A 157 7.68 5.47 6.44
N VAL A 158 8.54 6.03 5.59
CA VAL A 158 9.99 5.85 5.63
C VAL A 158 10.64 6.27 6.97
N PRO A 159 10.33 7.44 7.58
CA PRO A 159 10.98 7.84 8.83
C PRO A 159 10.71 6.86 9.98
N GLY A 160 9.45 6.44 10.15
CA GLY A 160 9.09 5.44 11.16
C GLY A 160 9.77 4.09 10.94
N LEU A 161 9.89 3.65 9.67
CA LEU A 161 10.59 2.42 9.32
C LEU A 161 12.10 2.51 9.57
N LEU A 162 12.73 3.66 9.31
CA LEU A 162 14.14 3.90 9.61
C LEU A 162 14.41 3.88 11.12
N ALA A 163 13.57 4.58 11.91
CA ALA A 163 13.66 4.56 13.36
C ALA A 163 13.48 3.15 13.92
N ALA A 164 12.54 2.37 13.39
CA ALA A 164 12.35 0.97 13.78
C ALA A 164 13.57 0.10 13.39
N ALA A 165 14.17 0.31 12.22
CA ALA A 165 15.38 -0.39 11.81
C ALA A 165 16.58 -0.05 12.72
N GLN A 166 16.75 1.22 13.09
CA GLN A 166 17.78 1.65 14.03
C GLN A 166 17.56 1.04 15.41
N HIS A 167 16.33 1.03 15.91
CA HIS A 167 16.00 0.42 17.21
C HIS A 167 16.38 -1.08 17.30
N ASN A 168 16.30 -1.79 16.18
CA ASN A 168 16.79 -3.17 16.07
C ASN A 168 18.32 -3.23 16.04
N ALA A 169 18.97 -2.31 15.32
CA ALA A 169 20.42 -2.20 15.26
C ALA A 169 21.04 -1.96 16.65
N ASP A 170 20.44 -1.09 17.46
CA ASP A 170 20.87 -0.80 18.84
C ASP A 170 20.82 -2.04 19.75
N ARG A 171 20.04 -3.06 19.36
CA ARG A 171 19.91 -4.35 20.04
C ARG A 171 20.80 -5.45 19.44
N GLY A 172 21.70 -5.08 18.53
CA GLY A 172 22.63 -5.99 17.86
C GLY A 172 22.07 -6.63 16.58
N PHE A 173 20.86 -6.28 16.15
CA PHE A 173 20.26 -6.77 14.90
C PHE A 173 20.42 -5.71 13.81
N GLY A 174 21.63 -5.60 13.26
CA GLY A 174 21.97 -4.52 12.31
C GLY A 174 21.47 -4.75 10.87
N ASP A 175 21.27 -6.00 10.46
CA ASP A 175 20.83 -6.38 9.12
C ASP A 175 19.32 -6.62 9.13
N VAL A 176 18.53 -5.62 8.72
CA VAL A 176 17.07 -5.65 8.87
C VAL A 176 16.37 -5.19 7.60
N GLY A 177 15.31 -5.92 7.23
CA GLY A 177 14.39 -5.56 6.17
C GLY A 177 12.98 -5.41 6.74
N LEU A 178 12.47 -4.18 6.83
CA LEU A 178 11.15 -3.87 7.35
C LEU A 178 10.26 -3.31 6.25
N PHE A 179 8.96 -3.56 6.35
CA PHE A 179 7.96 -2.92 5.50
C PHE A 179 6.71 -2.51 6.25
N GLU A 180 6.02 -1.50 5.76
CA GLU A 180 4.69 -1.12 6.23
C GLU A 180 3.79 -0.81 5.02
N VAL A 181 2.51 -1.18 5.11
CA VAL A 181 1.48 -0.70 4.20
C VAL A 181 0.38 -0.05 5.04
N GLY A 182 0.33 1.27 4.98
CA GLY A 182 -0.43 2.09 5.91
C GLY A 182 -0.70 3.48 5.37
N GLN A 183 -1.37 4.28 6.18
CA GLN A 183 -1.77 5.62 5.78
C GLN A 183 -0.65 6.64 5.97
N ILE A 184 -0.58 7.58 5.05
CA ILE A 184 0.22 8.80 5.13
C ILE A 184 -0.72 10.00 4.96
N PHE A 185 -0.31 11.15 5.48
CA PHE A 185 -1.15 12.35 5.54
C PHE A 185 -0.44 13.52 4.87
N LYS A 186 -1.05 14.10 3.84
CA LYS A 186 -0.52 15.25 3.08
C LYS A 186 -1.22 16.57 3.42
N GLY A 187 -2.25 16.53 4.26
CA GLY A 187 -3.15 17.63 4.58
C GLY A 187 -4.31 17.15 5.46
N ASP A 188 -5.17 18.08 5.86
CA ASP A 188 -6.28 17.84 6.80
C ASP A 188 -7.59 17.37 6.14
N GLN A 189 -7.61 17.27 4.80
CA GLN A 189 -8.80 16.88 4.06
C GLN A 189 -8.82 15.37 3.77
N PRO A 190 -10.00 14.74 3.58
CA PRO A 190 -10.11 13.31 3.30
C PRO A 190 -9.28 12.82 2.11
N GLN A 191 -9.13 13.64 1.05
CA GLN A 191 -8.33 13.30 -0.13
C GLN A 191 -6.81 13.32 0.11
N ASP A 192 -6.36 13.95 1.20
CA ASP A 192 -4.93 14.06 1.53
C ASP A 192 -4.43 12.87 2.35
N GLN A 193 -5.34 12.00 2.78
CA GLN A 193 -5.05 10.72 3.39
C GLN A 193 -4.88 9.65 2.29
N LEU A 194 -3.66 9.17 2.13
CA LEU A 194 -3.29 8.21 1.09
C LEU A 194 -2.76 6.92 1.72
N THR A 195 -2.84 5.80 0.99
CA THR A 195 -2.26 4.53 1.41
C THR A 195 -0.93 4.34 0.70
N ALA A 196 0.14 4.34 1.48
CA ALA A 196 1.48 4.04 0.99
C ALA A 196 1.86 2.59 1.28
N ALA A 197 2.66 2.00 0.39
CA ALA A 197 3.45 0.81 0.67
C ALA A 197 4.93 1.22 0.64
N ALA A 198 5.63 0.97 1.74
CA ALA A 198 7.04 1.35 1.89
C ALA A 198 7.85 0.21 2.50
N ALA A 199 9.14 0.18 2.21
CA ALA A 199 10.08 -0.71 2.88
C ALA A 199 11.43 -0.04 3.06
N VAL A 200 12.16 -0.49 4.09
CA VAL A 200 13.54 -0.13 4.38
C VAL A 200 14.37 -1.39 4.46
N ARG A 201 15.55 -1.35 3.83
CA ARG A 201 16.60 -2.36 3.96
C ARG A 201 17.84 -1.69 4.54
N ARG A 202 18.33 -2.20 5.67
CA ARG A 202 19.53 -1.73 6.37
C ARG A 202 20.61 -2.80 6.36
N GLY A 203 21.87 -2.36 6.31
CA GLY A 203 23.03 -3.25 6.42
C GLY A 203 23.03 -4.28 5.29
N LYS A 204 23.25 -5.55 5.60
CA LYS A 204 23.27 -6.66 4.62
C LYS A 204 21.89 -7.25 4.32
N SER A 205 20.80 -6.52 4.55
CA SER A 205 19.44 -6.99 4.23
C SER A 205 19.09 -6.83 2.75
N LYS A 206 19.64 -7.67 1.87
CA LYS A 206 19.47 -7.58 0.41
C LYS A 206 18.21 -8.29 -0.11
N SER A 207 17.86 -8.02 -1.36
CA SER A 207 16.66 -8.55 -2.02
C SER A 207 16.59 -10.09 -2.14
N PHE A 208 17.74 -10.76 -2.02
CA PHE A 208 17.88 -12.22 -2.10
C PHE A 208 18.19 -12.89 -0.75
N GLY A 209 18.35 -12.12 0.33
CA GLY A 209 18.66 -12.66 1.65
C GLY A 209 19.06 -11.59 2.66
N THR A 210 19.00 -11.93 3.94
CA THR A 210 19.37 -11.03 5.04
C THR A 210 20.59 -11.56 5.77
N GLY A 211 21.60 -10.70 5.95
CA GLY A 211 22.78 -10.99 6.74
C GLY A 211 23.93 -11.54 5.90
N ARG A 212 24.86 -12.24 6.55
CA ARG A 212 26.00 -12.89 5.86
C ARG A 212 25.57 -14.25 5.33
N HIS A 213 25.90 -14.51 4.08
CA HIS A 213 25.65 -15.80 3.45
C HIS A 213 26.84 -16.18 2.54
N TRP A 214 27.11 -17.48 2.42
CA TRP A 214 28.34 -18.00 1.81
C TRP A 214 28.48 -17.72 0.31
N SER A 215 27.35 -17.54 -0.38
CA SER A 215 27.30 -17.27 -1.82
C SER A 215 27.00 -15.81 -2.14
N ASP A 216 26.87 -14.96 -1.13
CA ASP A 216 26.44 -13.58 -1.34
C ASP A 216 27.61 -12.69 -1.71
N HIS A 217 27.35 -11.77 -2.64
CA HIS A 217 28.28 -10.70 -2.93
C HIS A 217 28.31 -9.72 -1.75
N ASP A 218 29.52 -9.39 -1.31
CA ASP A 218 29.75 -8.43 -0.24
C ASP A 218 29.06 -7.07 -0.49
N GLY A 219 28.80 -6.33 0.58
CA GLY A 219 28.19 -4.99 0.54
C GLY A 219 26.85 -4.89 1.26
N ALA A 220 26.42 -3.65 1.50
CA ALA A 220 25.12 -3.33 2.08
C ALA A 220 24.00 -3.38 1.01
N ALA A 221 22.75 -3.35 1.46
CA ALA A 221 21.59 -3.18 0.61
C ALA A 221 21.65 -1.83 -0.12
N ASP A 222 21.26 -1.83 -1.40
CA ASP A 222 21.39 -0.67 -2.28
C ASP A 222 20.07 -0.26 -2.95
N ALA A 223 20.15 0.73 -3.84
CA ALA A 223 19.00 1.22 -4.58
C ALA A 223 18.34 0.15 -5.47
N PHE A 224 19.07 -0.86 -5.97
CA PHE A 224 18.52 -1.92 -6.81
C PHE A 224 17.73 -2.95 -5.99
N ASP A 225 18.14 -3.23 -4.76
CA ASP A 225 17.40 -4.10 -3.85
C ASP A 225 15.98 -3.56 -3.59
N VAL A 226 15.87 -2.29 -3.21
CA VAL A 226 14.57 -1.64 -2.94
C VAL A 226 13.80 -1.30 -4.20
N LYS A 227 14.47 -1.10 -5.34
CA LYS A 227 13.81 -1.02 -6.65
C LYS A 227 13.11 -2.33 -6.98
N ALA A 228 13.75 -3.47 -6.73
CA ALA A 228 13.16 -4.78 -6.98
C ALA A 228 11.94 -5.03 -6.06
N ASP A 229 12.00 -4.57 -4.80
CA ASP A 229 10.85 -4.61 -3.90
C ASP A 229 9.68 -3.74 -4.39
N ALA A 230 9.96 -2.50 -4.80
CA ALA A 230 8.97 -1.59 -5.34
C ALA A 230 8.29 -2.17 -6.61
N LEU A 231 9.08 -2.73 -7.54
CA LEU A 231 8.54 -3.35 -8.75
C LEU A 231 7.67 -4.58 -8.44
N ALA A 232 8.03 -5.37 -7.43
CA ALA A 232 7.22 -6.49 -6.99
C ALA A 232 5.88 -6.05 -6.40
N VAL A 233 5.86 -4.97 -5.62
CA VAL A 233 4.62 -4.36 -5.11
C VAL A 233 3.75 -3.86 -6.26
N LEU A 234 4.33 -3.14 -7.22
CA LEU A 234 3.60 -2.64 -8.39
C LEU A 234 2.99 -3.79 -9.20
N ALA A 235 3.74 -4.87 -9.44
CA ALA A 235 3.24 -6.05 -10.14
C ALA A 235 2.08 -6.71 -9.37
N ALA A 236 2.23 -6.91 -8.05
CA ALA A 236 1.21 -7.51 -7.21
C ALA A 236 -0.06 -6.64 -7.12
N ALA A 237 0.10 -5.31 -7.05
CA ALA A 237 -1.00 -4.35 -7.03
C ALA A 237 -1.70 -4.17 -8.39
N GLY A 238 -1.21 -4.85 -9.44
CA GLY A 238 -1.82 -4.85 -10.77
C GLY A 238 -1.48 -3.63 -11.61
N ALA A 239 -0.35 -2.98 -11.34
CA ALA A 239 0.15 -1.89 -12.18
C ALA A 239 0.49 -2.40 -13.59
N PRO A 240 0.32 -1.58 -14.63
CA PRO A 240 0.70 -1.93 -16.00
C PRO A 240 2.23 -1.90 -16.14
N MET A 241 2.90 -3.02 -15.82
CA MET A 241 4.36 -3.10 -15.75
C MET A 241 5.10 -2.59 -16.98
N GLY A 242 4.59 -2.85 -18.19
CA GLY A 242 5.20 -2.35 -19.43
C GLY A 242 5.10 -0.84 -19.66
N ALA A 243 4.28 -0.13 -18.88
CA ALA A 243 4.14 1.32 -18.94
C ALA A 243 4.95 2.06 -17.87
N ILE A 244 5.53 1.34 -16.90
CA ILE A 244 6.29 1.93 -15.80
C ILE A 244 7.65 2.38 -16.31
N GLN A 245 7.98 3.62 -16.00
CA GLN A 245 9.25 4.26 -16.31
C GLN A 245 10.01 4.53 -15.01
N VAL A 246 11.32 4.33 -15.08
CA VAL A 246 12.25 4.77 -14.04
C VAL A 246 12.94 6.02 -14.55
N VAL A 247 12.73 7.14 -13.87
CA VAL A 247 13.41 8.40 -14.18
C VAL A 247 14.31 8.83 -13.03
N PRO A 248 15.46 9.49 -13.30
CA PRO A 248 16.32 10.02 -12.25
C PRO A 248 15.59 11.02 -11.36
N GLY A 249 16.04 11.12 -10.11
CA GLY A 249 15.52 12.06 -9.13
C GLY A 249 14.47 11.46 -8.20
N GLY A 250 14.07 12.28 -7.24
CA GLY A 250 13.16 11.93 -6.17
C GLY A 250 13.24 13.00 -5.08
N PRO A 251 12.55 12.78 -3.96
CA PRO A 251 12.61 13.68 -2.82
C PRO A 251 14.03 13.87 -2.25
N PRO A 252 14.31 15.01 -1.60
CA PRO A 252 15.66 15.39 -1.15
C PRO A 252 16.22 14.50 -0.04
N TRP A 253 15.38 13.72 0.66
CA TRP A 253 15.82 12.75 1.67
C TRP A 253 16.41 11.47 1.05
N TYR A 254 16.32 11.28 -0.26
CA TYR A 254 17.07 10.26 -0.98
C TYR A 254 18.39 10.82 -1.52
N HIS A 255 19.38 9.95 -1.68
CA HIS A 255 20.65 10.33 -2.29
C HIS A 255 20.46 10.70 -3.78
N PRO A 256 20.94 11.88 -4.24
CA PRO A 256 20.59 12.42 -5.57
C PRO A 256 21.09 11.58 -6.74
N GLY A 257 22.22 10.88 -6.57
CA GLY A 257 22.78 9.98 -7.59
C GLY A 257 22.42 8.51 -7.44
N ARG A 258 21.70 8.13 -6.37
CA ARG A 258 21.39 6.73 -6.02
C ARG A 258 19.90 6.57 -5.69
N SER A 259 19.06 7.27 -6.44
CA SER A 259 17.61 7.23 -6.30
C SER A 259 16.93 7.33 -7.66
N GLY A 260 15.65 6.93 -7.69
CA GLY A 260 14.83 7.00 -8.88
C GLY A 260 13.35 7.17 -8.55
N THR A 261 12.62 7.70 -9.52
CA THR A 261 11.18 7.88 -9.47
C THR A 261 10.52 6.87 -10.40
N LEU A 262 9.50 6.18 -9.88
CA LEU A 262 8.65 5.26 -10.63
C LEU A 262 7.41 6.02 -11.09
N GLN A 263 7.18 6.08 -12.41
CA GLN A 263 6.07 6.84 -12.98
C GLN A 263 5.45 6.17 -14.21
N ILE A 264 4.23 6.56 -14.56
CA ILE A 264 3.57 6.24 -15.83
C ILE A 264 3.25 7.55 -16.53
N GLY A 265 3.98 7.85 -17.61
CA GLY A 265 3.94 9.19 -18.22
C GLY A 265 4.32 10.24 -17.17
N PRO A 266 3.50 11.29 -16.92
CA PRO A 266 3.76 12.29 -15.89
C PRO A 266 3.33 11.86 -14.48
N HIS A 267 2.65 10.72 -14.32
CA HIS A 267 2.06 10.31 -13.04
C HIS A 267 3.04 9.52 -12.19
N VAL A 268 3.54 10.14 -11.11
CA VAL A 268 4.47 9.51 -10.17
C VAL A 268 3.75 8.51 -9.27
N LEU A 269 4.15 7.24 -9.34
CA LEU A 269 3.68 6.18 -8.46
C LEU A 269 4.42 6.17 -7.13
N GLY A 270 5.69 6.59 -7.12
CA GLY A 270 6.51 6.66 -5.92
C GLY A 270 8.00 6.73 -6.23
N HIS A 271 8.81 6.52 -5.20
CA HIS A 271 10.27 6.72 -5.25
C HIS A 271 11.00 5.56 -4.57
N PHE A 272 12.25 5.36 -4.95
CA PHE A 272 13.15 4.40 -4.32
C PHE A 272 14.58 4.93 -4.35
N GLY A 273 15.42 4.46 -3.44
CA GLY A 273 16.85 4.78 -3.45
C GLY A 273 17.52 4.59 -2.10
N GLU A 274 18.80 4.87 -2.08
CA GLU A 274 19.56 5.00 -0.84
C GLU A 274 19.17 6.30 -0.11
N ILE A 275 19.04 6.24 1.21
CA ILE A 275 18.69 7.40 2.02
C ILE A 275 19.90 8.35 2.07
N HIS A 276 19.62 9.65 1.99
CA HIS A 276 20.66 10.67 2.08
C HIS A 276 21.29 10.65 3.49
N PRO A 277 22.63 10.74 3.65
CA PRO A 277 23.28 10.73 4.96
C PRO A 277 22.68 11.74 5.94
N ARG A 278 22.48 13.00 5.53
CA ARG A 278 21.80 14.04 6.33
C ARG A 278 20.40 13.64 6.85
N ALA A 279 19.66 12.82 6.11
CA ALA A 279 18.35 12.35 6.55
C ALA A 279 18.46 11.19 7.55
N LEU A 280 19.51 10.38 7.47
CA LEU A 280 19.84 9.39 8.48
C LEU A 280 20.32 10.07 9.78
N ASP A 281 21.22 11.05 9.65
CA ASP A 281 21.75 11.81 10.79
C ASP A 281 20.63 12.51 11.58
N ALA A 282 19.65 13.11 10.87
CA ALA A 282 18.50 13.76 11.51
C ALA A 282 17.57 12.79 12.27
N LEU A 283 17.60 11.50 11.92
CA LEU A 283 16.83 10.45 12.58
C LEU A 283 17.67 9.66 13.61
N ASP A 284 18.90 10.08 13.88
CA ASP A 284 19.89 9.33 14.69
C ASP A 284 20.07 7.88 14.20
N ALA A 285 19.99 7.68 12.88
CA ALA A 285 20.11 6.38 12.24
C ALA A 285 21.52 6.16 11.69
N GLU A 286 22.15 5.07 12.09
CA GLU A 286 23.50 4.72 11.68
C GLU A 286 23.51 3.77 10.48
N GLY A 287 24.56 3.91 9.66
CA GLY A 287 24.87 2.98 8.57
C GLY A 287 24.01 3.17 7.31
N PRO A 288 24.38 2.51 6.21
CA PRO A 288 23.66 2.64 4.95
C PRO A 288 22.26 1.99 5.05
N ALA A 289 21.27 2.71 4.54
CA ALA A 289 19.91 2.23 4.37
C ALA A 289 19.38 2.63 2.98
N ALA A 290 18.59 1.74 2.40
CA ALA A 290 17.83 1.98 1.19
C ALA A 290 16.35 1.82 1.48
N ALA A 291 15.51 2.62 0.81
CA ALA A 291 14.07 2.56 0.97
C ALA A 291 13.33 2.74 -0.35
N PHE A 292 12.06 2.36 -0.35
CA PHE A 292 11.10 2.81 -1.34
C PHE A 292 9.79 3.22 -0.67
N GLU A 293 9.02 4.05 -1.36
CA GLU A 293 7.63 4.36 -0.99
C GLU A 293 6.78 4.50 -2.26
N LEU A 294 5.65 3.80 -2.30
CA LEU A 294 4.68 3.81 -3.39
C LEU A 294 3.31 4.21 -2.89
N ILE A 295 2.60 5.06 -3.63
CA ILE A 295 1.23 5.45 -3.33
C ILE A 295 0.27 4.54 -4.10
N LEU A 296 -0.50 3.71 -3.38
CA LEU A 296 -1.33 2.66 -3.99
C LEU A 296 -2.52 3.21 -4.77
N GLU A 297 -3.04 4.38 -4.37
CA GLU A 297 -4.10 5.10 -5.08
C GLU A 297 -3.63 5.65 -6.43
N ARG A 298 -2.32 5.91 -6.60
CA ARG A 298 -1.77 6.43 -7.86
C ARG A 298 -1.60 5.35 -8.93
N ILE A 299 -1.78 4.08 -8.57
CA ILE A 299 -1.77 2.98 -9.53
C ILE A 299 -3.06 3.07 -10.36
N PRO A 300 -2.99 3.16 -11.71
CA PRO A 300 -4.17 3.29 -12.54
C PRO A 300 -5.19 2.18 -12.30
N GLU A 301 -6.47 2.55 -12.24
CA GLU A 301 -7.56 1.58 -12.12
C GLU A 301 -7.60 0.65 -13.35
N PRO A 302 -7.95 -0.65 -13.15
CA PRO A 302 -8.13 -1.56 -14.28
C PRO A 302 -9.23 -1.03 -15.20
N LYS A 303 -8.93 -0.90 -16.50
CA LYS A 303 -9.95 -0.50 -17.48
C LYS A 303 -11.08 -1.55 -17.50
N PRO A 304 -12.36 -1.13 -17.43
CA PRO A 304 -13.48 -2.06 -17.59
C PRO A 304 -13.39 -2.70 -18.97
N LYS A 305 -13.28 -4.03 -19.01
CA LYS A 305 -13.28 -4.79 -20.26
C LYS A 305 -14.72 -5.21 -20.60
N PRO A 306 -15.15 -5.12 -21.87
CA PRO A 306 -16.50 -5.55 -22.30
C PRO A 306 -16.78 -7.03 -21.97
N THR A 307 -15.73 -7.85 -21.97
CA THR A 307 -15.78 -9.27 -21.63
C THR A 307 -14.74 -9.57 -20.55
N ARG A 308 -15.08 -10.51 -19.65
CA ARG A 308 -14.15 -11.04 -18.64
C ARG A 308 -13.14 -12.04 -19.22
N ALA A 309 -13.31 -12.43 -20.48
CA ALA A 309 -12.41 -13.36 -21.16
C ALA A 309 -11.03 -12.71 -21.35
N LYS A 310 -9.99 -13.38 -20.87
CA LYS A 310 -8.62 -13.03 -21.27
C LYS A 310 -8.50 -13.37 -22.77
N PRO A 311 -7.87 -12.51 -23.59
CA PRO A 311 -7.56 -12.89 -24.96
C PRO A 311 -6.77 -14.21 -24.96
N PRO A 312 -6.98 -15.08 -25.96
CA PRO A 312 -6.25 -16.33 -26.05
C PRO A 312 -4.74 -16.05 -26.09
N LEU A 313 -3.97 -16.86 -25.37
CA LEU A 313 -2.52 -16.81 -25.43
C LEU A 313 -2.08 -17.44 -26.76
N GLU A 314 -1.66 -16.60 -27.71
CA GLU A 314 -1.10 -17.06 -28.98
C GLU A 314 0.41 -17.25 -28.81
N LEU A 315 0.83 -18.51 -28.71
CA LEU A 315 2.24 -18.89 -28.68
C LEU A 315 2.74 -19.13 -30.11
N SER A 316 3.97 -18.71 -30.38
CA SER A 316 4.63 -19.09 -31.63
C SER A 316 5.05 -20.56 -31.59
N PRO A 317 4.83 -21.33 -32.68
CA PRO A 317 5.34 -22.68 -32.80
C PRO A 317 6.83 -22.73 -33.19
N PHE A 318 7.48 -21.59 -33.44
CA PHE A 318 8.87 -21.49 -33.89
C PHE A 318 9.84 -21.30 -32.72
N GLN A 319 11.08 -21.72 -32.88
CA GLN A 319 12.10 -21.54 -31.85
C GLN A 319 12.50 -20.07 -31.70
N PRO A 320 12.62 -19.54 -30.47
CA PRO A 320 13.22 -18.23 -30.24
C PRO A 320 14.72 -18.25 -30.55
N ILE A 321 15.24 -17.11 -31.01
CA ILE A 321 16.67 -16.89 -31.24
C ILE A 321 17.11 -15.73 -30.36
N GLU A 322 18.28 -15.84 -29.76
CA GLU A 322 18.88 -14.79 -28.92
C GLU A 322 20.14 -14.25 -29.59
N ARG A 323 20.30 -12.93 -29.60
CA ARG A 323 21.48 -12.23 -30.11
C ARG A 323 21.95 -11.20 -29.10
N ASP A 324 23.24 -11.26 -28.82
CA ASP A 324 23.88 -10.35 -27.89
C ASP A 324 24.52 -9.17 -28.63
N PHE A 325 24.38 -7.98 -28.04
CA PHE A 325 24.97 -6.76 -28.55
C PHE A 325 25.65 -6.03 -27.40
N ALA A 326 26.90 -5.66 -27.59
CA ALA A 326 27.63 -4.80 -26.67
C ALA A 326 27.78 -3.41 -27.30
N PHE A 327 27.18 -2.39 -26.69
CA PHE A 327 27.27 -1.01 -27.17
C PHE A 327 28.14 -0.18 -26.25
N VAL A 328 29.05 0.60 -26.82
CA VAL A 328 29.79 1.64 -26.12
C VAL A 328 29.05 2.96 -26.25
N VAL A 329 28.64 3.52 -25.12
CA VAL A 329 27.87 4.77 -25.01
C VAL A 329 28.55 5.73 -24.04
N ASP A 330 28.19 7.01 -24.10
CA ASP A 330 28.62 7.97 -23.07
C ASP A 330 28.05 7.58 -21.70
N ARG A 331 28.80 7.85 -20.63
CA ARG A 331 28.47 7.41 -19.26
C ARG A 331 27.09 7.88 -18.80
N GLY A 332 26.65 9.06 -19.26
CA GLY A 332 25.34 9.62 -18.94
C GLY A 332 24.14 8.93 -19.62
N VAL A 333 24.38 8.10 -20.65
CA VAL A 333 23.29 7.39 -21.34
C VAL A 333 22.66 6.36 -20.40
N ARG A 334 21.34 6.39 -20.28
CA ARG A 334 20.59 5.45 -19.44
C ARG A 334 20.44 4.13 -20.16
N ALA A 335 20.68 3.02 -19.47
CA ALA A 335 20.48 1.68 -20.03
C ALA A 335 19.04 1.47 -20.52
N ALA A 336 18.05 2.05 -19.84
CA ALA A 336 16.65 2.01 -20.26
C ALA A 336 16.38 2.71 -21.61
N ASP A 337 17.18 3.71 -21.99
CA ASP A 337 17.05 4.38 -23.30
C ASP A 337 17.55 3.47 -24.41
N LEU A 338 18.65 2.75 -24.16
CA LEU A 338 19.22 1.76 -25.06
C LEU A 338 18.28 0.56 -25.25
N VAL A 339 17.74 0.01 -24.16
CA VAL A 339 16.75 -1.09 -24.21
C VAL A 339 15.52 -0.67 -25.03
N ARG A 340 14.99 0.54 -24.80
CA ARG A 340 13.85 1.06 -25.56
C ARG A 340 14.16 1.28 -27.03
N ALA A 341 15.38 1.72 -27.36
CA ALA A 341 15.81 1.87 -28.75
C ALA A 341 15.84 0.51 -29.45
N ALA A 342 16.52 -0.48 -28.86
CA ALA A 342 16.60 -1.85 -29.39
C ALA A 342 15.20 -2.47 -29.54
N GLN A 343 14.36 -2.40 -28.52
CA GLN A 343 13.00 -2.96 -28.55
C GLN A 343 12.09 -2.29 -29.60
N SER A 344 12.39 -1.04 -29.98
CA SER A 344 11.64 -0.32 -31.00
C SER A 344 12.08 -0.59 -32.44
N ALA A 345 13.22 -1.26 -32.65
CA ALA A 345 13.77 -1.53 -33.97
C ALA A 345 12.89 -2.47 -34.81
N ASP A 346 12.28 -3.48 -34.19
CA ASP A 346 11.29 -4.35 -34.83
C ASP A 346 10.29 -4.93 -33.81
N LYS A 347 9.17 -4.22 -33.62
CA LYS A 347 8.13 -4.61 -32.63
C LYS A 347 7.40 -5.91 -32.96
N LYS A 348 7.58 -6.47 -34.17
CA LYS A 348 6.92 -7.71 -34.57
C LYS A 348 7.75 -8.92 -34.15
N LEU A 349 9.07 -8.85 -34.33
CA LEU A 349 9.98 -9.96 -34.06
C LEU A 349 10.64 -9.88 -32.68
N ILE A 350 10.94 -8.68 -32.17
CA ILE A 350 11.60 -8.51 -30.87
C ILE A 350 10.56 -8.67 -29.77
N THR A 351 10.71 -9.73 -28.96
CA THR A 351 9.83 -10.01 -27.83
C THR A 351 10.40 -9.58 -26.49
N ASP A 352 11.72 -9.56 -26.36
CA ASP A 352 12.39 -9.17 -25.13
C ASP A 352 13.78 -8.57 -25.38
N VAL A 353 14.19 -7.67 -24.49
CA VAL A 353 15.52 -7.05 -24.48
C VAL A 353 15.99 -6.92 -23.04
N THR A 354 17.02 -7.68 -22.67
CA THR A 354 17.55 -7.73 -21.30
C THR A 354 18.96 -7.20 -21.25
N VAL A 355 19.26 -6.34 -20.27
CA VAL A 355 20.64 -5.94 -19.95
C VAL A 355 21.25 -7.02 -19.07
N PHE A 356 22.39 -7.57 -19.48
CA PHE A 356 23.09 -8.61 -18.71
C PHE A 356 24.48 -8.18 -18.23
N ASP A 357 25.06 -7.12 -18.79
CA ASP A 357 26.34 -6.59 -18.31
C ASP A 357 26.45 -5.07 -18.53
N VAL A 358 27.14 -4.40 -17.60
CA VAL A 358 27.51 -2.98 -17.69
C VAL A 358 28.96 -2.85 -17.23
N TYR A 359 29.85 -2.52 -18.16
CA TYR A 359 31.28 -2.47 -17.92
C TYR A 359 31.85 -1.06 -18.08
N GLU A 360 32.52 -0.59 -17.02
CA GLU A 360 33.32 0.64 -16.97
C GLU A 360 34.73 0.25 -16.52
N GLY A 361 35.70 0.26 -17.44
CA GLY A 361 37.05 -0.23 -17.12
C GLY A 361 38.02 -0.18 -18.30
N GLU A 362 39.10 -0.95 -18.18
CA GLU A 362 40.16 -1.04 -19.18
C GLU A 362 39.62 -1.45 -20.55
N GLY A 363 40.09 -0.78 -21.61
CA GLY A 363 39.60 -0.99 -22.98
C GLY A 363 38.33 -0.21 -23.33
N ILE A 364 37.73 0.54 -22.40
CA ILE A 364 36.68 1.52 -22.67
C ILE A 364 37.25 2.94 -22.50
N ALA A 365 36.97 3.82 -23.47
CA ALA A 365 37.44 5.21 -23.41
C ALA A 365 36.92 5.92 -22.14
N PRO A 366 37.73 6.80 -21.52
CA PRO A 366 37.28 7.57 -20.36
C PRO A 366 35.97 8.31 -20.62
N GLY A 367 35.05 8.28 -19.65
CA GLY A 367 33.73 8.91 -19.78
C GLY A 367 32.72 8.10 -20.60
N LYS A 368 33.07 6.89 -21.06
CA LYS A 368 32.17 5.94 -21.71
C LYS A 368 31.96 4.69 -20.87
N LYS A 369 30.94 3.91 -21.22
CA LYS A 369 30.64 2.60 -20.65
C LYS A 369 30.14 1.66 -21.73
N SER A 370 30.36 0.36 -21.53
CA SER A 370 29.80 -0.68 -22.38
C SER A 370 28.54 -1.24 -21.72
N ILE A 371 27.44 -1.34 -22.47
CA ILE A 371 26.20 -1.98 -22.04
C ILE A 371 25.96 -3.17 -22.95
N ALA A 372 25.91 -4.36 -22.38
CA ALA A 372 25.58 -5.58 -23.09
C ALA A 372 24.09 -5.92 -22.94
N ILE A 373 23.43 -6.14 -24.06
CA ILE A 373 22.03 -6.53 -24.12
C ILE A 373 21.86 -7.85 -24.87
N ALA A 374 20.95 -8.69 -24.38
CA ALA A 374 20.46 -9.86 -25.07
C ALA A 374 19.09 -9.51 -25.68
N VAL A 375 18.96 -9.71 -27.00
CA VAL A 375 17.72 -9.45 -27.73
C VAL A 375 17.12 -10.77 -28.17
N LYS A 376 15.88 -11.05 -27.72
CA LYS A 376 15.12 -12.24 -28.11
C LYS A 376 14.24 -11.95 -29.32
N LEU A 377 14.44 -12.72 -30.37
CA LEU A 377 13.67 -12.74 -31.60
C LEU A 377 12.73 -13.94 -31.60
N GLN A 378 11.44 -13.70 -31.83
CA GLN A 378 10.42 -14.74 -31.91
C GLN A 378 9.68 -14.64 -33.24
N ALA A 379 9.98 -15.56 -34.16
CA ALA A 379 9.25 -15.68 -35.41
C ALA A 379 7.79 -16.09 -35.16
N ARG A 380 6.84 -15.68 -36.00
CA ARG A 380 5.42 -16.05 -35.86
C ARG A 380 4.84 -16.85 -37.03
N GLU A 381 5.40 -16.68 -38.22
CA GLU A 381 4.86 -17.27 -39.45
C GLU A 381 5.76 -18.36 -40.03
N LYS A 382 7.08 -18.18 -39.96
CA LYS A 382 8.10 -19.10 -40.46
C LYS A 382 9.38 -18.99 -39.63
N THR A 383 10.22 -20.02 -39.69
CA THR A 383 11.59 -19.95 -39.15
C THR A 383 12.36 -18.81 -39.81
N LEU A 384 13.12 -18.05 -39.01
CA LEU A 384 13.97 -16.97 -39.51
C LEU A 384 15.19 -17.54 -40.23
N THR A 385 15.51 -16.99 -41.39
CA THR A 385 16.77 -17.24 -42.09
C THR A 385 17.88 -16.34 -41.54
N ASP A 386 19.15 -16.71 -41.74
CA ASP A 386 20.30 -15.88 -41.30
C ASP A 386 20.23 -14.46 -41.85
N ALA A 387 19.85 -14.31 -43.12
CA ALA A 387 19.68 -12.99 -43.75
C ALA A 387 18.60 -12.13 -43.06
N GLU A 388 17.51 -12.74 -42.59
CA GLU A 388 16.46 -12.02 -41.85
C GLU A 388 16.92 -11.64 -40.44
N ILE A 389 17.71 -12.50 -39.80
CA ILE A 389 18.30 -12.23 -38.48
C ILE A 389 19.29 -11.07 -38.58
N ASP A 390 20.18 -11.08 -39.57
CA ASP A 390 21.18 -10.03 -39.80
C ASP A 390 20.53 -8.70 -40.17
N ALA A 391 19.42 -8.74 -40.91
CA ALA A 391 18.63 -7.54 -41.21
C ALA A 391 18.04 -6.93 -39.93
N VAL A 392 17.54 -7.74 -38.99
CA VAL A 392 17.05 -7.26 -37.68
C VAL A 392 18.20 -6.75 -36.83
N ALA A 393 19.33 -7.45 -36.79
CA ALA A 393 20.53 -7.02 -36.07
C ALA A 393 21.02 -5.65 -36.55
N THR A 394 21.06 -5.44 -37.86
CA THR A 394 21.43 -4.15 -38.47
C THR A 394 20.46 -3.05 -38.05
N LYS A 395 19.14 -3.30 -38.08
CA LYS A 395 18.13 -2.35 -37.60
C LYS A 395 18.32 -1.98 -36.12
N ILE A 396 18.66 -2.95 -35.28
CA ILE A 396 18.92 -2.71 -33.84
C ILE A 396 20.12 -1.79 -33.68
N VAL A 397 21.23 -2.08 -34.36
CA VAL A 397 22.45 -1.26 -34.30
C VAL A 397 22.17 0.16 -34.78
N ASP A 398 21.47 0.31 -35.91
CA ASP A 398 21.10 1.62 -36.45
C ASP A 398 20.21 2.42 -35.50
N GLU A 399 19.19 1.80 -34.91
CA GLU A 399 18.24 2.48 -34.03
C GLU A 399 18.88 2.87 -32.69
N VAL A 400 19.72 1.98 -32.12
CA VAL A 400 20.50 2.27 -30.92
C VAL A 400 21.49 3.39 -31.18
N GLY A 401 22.21 3.34 -32.30
CA GLY A 401 23.15 4.39 -32.72
C GLY A 401 22.47 5.74 -32.88
N LYS A 402 21.34 5.80 -33.57
CA LYS A 402 20.55 7.04 -33.76
C LYS A 402 20.05 7.65 -32.46
N ARG A 403 19.55 6.84 -31.52
CA ARG A 403 18.90 7.36 -30.30
C ARG A 403 19.83 7.62 -29.14
N THR A 404 20.95 6.90 -29.07
CA THR A 404 21.83 6.91 -27.89
C THR A 404 23.26 7.26 -28.21
N GLY A 405 23.63 7.37 -29.49
CA GLY A 405 25.03 7.50 -29.91
C GLY A 405 25.86 6.23 -29.67
N GLY A 406 25.21 5.10 -29.37
CA GLY A 406 25.86 3.83 -29.08
C GLY A 406 26.55 3.26 -30.31
N VAL A 407 27.81 2.85 -30.13
CA VAL A 407 28.61 2.19 -31.18
C VAL A 407 28.80 0.74 -30.77
N LEU A 408 28.57 -0.19 -31.70
CA LEU A 408 28.79 -1.61 -31.44
C LEU A 408 30.27 -1.86 -31.13
N ARG A 409 30.54 -2.59 -30.05
CA ARG A 409 31.88 -3.02 -29.66
C ARG A 409 32.31 -4.16 -30.58
N ALA A 410 33.51 -4.03 -31.15
CA ALA A 410 34.15 -5.05 -31.98
C ALA A 410 34.68 -6.22 -31.15
#